data_AF-A0A2D5VS30-F1
#
_entry.id   AF-A0A2D5VS30-F1
#
_cell.length_a   1.000
_cell.length_b   1.000
_cell.length_c   1.000
_cell.angle_alpha   90.00
_cell.angle_beta   90.00
_cell.angle_gamma   90.00
#
_symmetry.space_group_name_H-M   'P 1'
#
loop_
_entity.id
_entity.type
_entity.pdbx_description
1 polymer ?
#
loop_
_entity_poly.entity_id
_entity_poly.type
_entity_poly.pdbx_seq_one_letter_code
_entity_poly.pdbx_strand_id
1 'polypeptide(L)'
;YHWYPQVDGADDAFAAYRAAFFDREHDEYAACVQPAWLTGDMAGDFVREHFAMPGASAAVDKALRLDSTVMLVDDPVKRVDNMTMAWGLEARTPFLDYRVAELSARIPAQFKLPDGGKYVLKEAARKVIPSEVIDRPKGYFPVPGLKHLEGATLGWVRDLLLDPSQDRGLFNPTMLDQLLTNPQSQLTPLRGSKLWQLAALNLWLSEQGL
;
A
#
# COMPACT_ATOMS: atom_id res chain seq x y z
N TYR A 1 -10.73 4.16 2.62
CA TYR A 1 -9.66 4.82 1.84
C TYR A 1 -10.32 5.59 0.72
N HIS A 2 -9.68 6.65 0.20
CA HIS A 2 -10.31 7.49 -0.84
C HIS A 2 -10.43 6.77 -2.20
N TRP A 3 -9.81 5.60 -2.35
CA TRP A 3 -9.80 4.83 -3.58
C TRP A 3 -10.91 3.77 -3.67
N TYR A 4 -11.47 3.23 -2.58
CA TYR A 4 -12.59 2.27 -2.69
C TYR A 4 -13.80 2.81 -3.46
N PRO A 5 -14.23 4.08 -3.28
CA PRO A 5 -15.31 4.64 -4.07
C PRO A 5 -15.00 4.74 -5.57
N GLN A 6 -13.73 4.69 -5.97
CA GLN A 6 -13.32 4.69 -7.38
C GLN A 6 -13.41 3.28 -8.01
N VAL A 7 -13.40 2.24 -7.17
CA VAL A 7 -13.50 0.84 -7.59
C VAL A 7 -14.94 0.35 -7.54
N ASP A 8 -15.74 0.86 -6.59
CA ASP A 8 -17.13 0.46 -6.44
C ASP A 8 -17.98 0.83 -7.66
N GLY A 9 -18.82 -0.12 -8.09
CA GLY A 9 -19.68 0.07 -9.27
C GLY A 9 -18.95 0.12 -10.62
N ALA A 10 -17.63 -0.11 -10.66
CA ALA A 10 -16.89 -0.17 -11.92
C ALA A 10 -17.23 -1.45 -12.71
N ASP A 11 -17.45 -1.30 -14.02
CA ASP A 11 -17.66 -2.43 -14.94
C ASP A 11 -16.43 -3.35 -15.00
N ASP A 12 -15.24 -2.73 -15.06
CA ASP A 12 -13.96 -3.41 -14.91
C ASP A 12 -13.33 -3.06 -13.55
N ALA A 13 -13.62 -3.90 -12.56
CA ALA A 13 -13.09 -3.75 -11.22
C ALA A 13 -11.55 -3.81 -11.17
N PHE A 14 -10.91 -4.60 -12.03
CA PHE A 14 -9.45 -4.73 -12.05
C PHE A 14 -8.82 -3.43 -12.56
N ALA A 15 -9.29 -2.90 -13.69
CA ALA A 15 -8.77 -1.66 -14.25
C ALA A 15 -8.96 -0.48 -13.27
N ALA A 16 -10.13 -0.39 -12.62
CA ALA A 16 -10.40 0.62 -11.62
C ALA A 16 -9.48 0.50 -10.39
N TYR A 17 -9.28 -0.72 -9.89
CA TYR A 17 -8.36 -0.98 -8.77
C TYR A 17 -6.92 -0.64 -9.14
N ARG A 18 -6.46 -1.04 -10.34
CA ARG A 18 -5.13 -0.75 -10.85
C ARG A 18 -4.86 0.76 -10.90
N ALA A 19 -5.75 1.52 -11.53
CA ALA A 19 -5.61 2.97 -11.65
C ALA A 19 -5.59 3.69 -10.28
N ALA A 20 -6.36 3.18 -9.31
CA ALA A 20 -6.52 3.85 -8.02
C ALA A 20 -5.49 3.42 -6.96
N PHE A 21 -4.93 2.22 -7.07
CA PHE A 21 -4.12 1.60 -6.01
C PHE A 21 -2.70 1.21 -6.42
N PHE A 22 -2.41 0.93 -7.70
CA PHE A 22 -1.06 0.52 -8.07
C PHE A 22 -0.09 1.69 -7.94
N ASP A 23 1.07 1.43 -7.34
CA ASP A 23 2.09 2.45 -7.19
C ASP A 23 2.78 2.78 -8.52
N ARG A 24 2.86 1.79 -9.43
CA ARG A 24 3.46 1.89 -10.76
C ARG A 24 2.74 0.97 -11.75
N GLU A 25 2.68 1.43 -12.99
CA GLU A 25 2.29 0.59 -14.12
C GLU A 25 3.42 -0.38 -14.48
N HIS A 26 3.09 -1.52 -15.11
CA HIS A 26 4.09 -2.53 -15.49
C HIS A 26 5.18 -1.95 -16.41
N ASP A 27 4.81 -1.10 -17.37
CA ASP A 27 5.78 -0.45 -18.28
C ASP A 27 6.74 0.47 -17.52
N GLU A 28 6.26 1.14 -16.47
CA GLU A 28 7.10 1.98 -15.63
C GLU A 28 8.05 1.13 -14.77
N TYR A 29 7.54 0.03 -14.19
CA TYR A 29 8.40 -0.96 -13.53
C TYR A 29 9.46 -1.50 -14.49
N ALA A 30 9.07 -1.84 -15.72
CA ALA A 30 9.98 -2.38 -16.72
C ALA A 30 11.10 -1.38 -17.10
N ALA A 31 10.80 -0.08 -17.08
CA ALA A 31 11.80 0.97 -17.27
C ALA A 31 12.73 1.15 -16.06
N CYS A 32 12.34 0.69 -14.86
CA CYS A 32 13.13 0.84 -13.63
C CYS A 32 14.17 -0.24 -13.42
N VAL A 33 13.99 -1.43 -14.01
CA VAL A 33 14.85 -2.59 -13.79
C VAL A 33 15.58 -2.99 -15.07
N GLN A 34 16.69 -3.72 -14.93
CA GLN A 34 17.40 -4.26 -16.09
C GLN A 34 16.60 -5.38 -16.77
N PRO A 35 16.73 -5.58 -18.09
CA PRO A 35 15.96 -6.59 -18.84
C PRO A 35 16.06 -8.02 -18.30
N ALA A 36 17.20 -8.39 -17.70
CA ALA A 36 17.40 -9.71 -17.12
C ALA A 36 16.46 -10.04 -15.96
N TRP A 37 15.90 -9.02 -15.30
CA TRP A 37 14.95 -9.15 -14.18
C TRP A 37 13.50 -8.94 -14.59
N LEU A 38 13.24 -8.72 -15.89
CA LEU A 38 11.89 -8.57 -16.39
C LEU A 38 11.20 -9.92 -16.49
N THR A 39 10.09 -10.04 -15.79
CA THR A 39 9.09 -11.09 -15.94
C THR A 39 7.81 -10.48 -16.51
N GLY A 40 6.75 -11.29 -16.68
CA GLY A 40 5.42 -10.75 -16.98
C GLY A 40 4.88 -9.81 -15.90
N ASP A 41 3.67 -9.28 -16.12
CA ASP A 41 2.94 -8.40 -15.19
C ASP A 41 2.44 -9.16 -13.95
N MET A 42 3.37 -9.63 -13.11
CA MET A 42 3.08 -10.47 -11.94
C MET A 42 2.14 -9.77 -10.95
N ALA A 43 2.28 -8.45 -10.78
CA ALA A 43 1.39 -7.68 -9.91
C ALA A 43 -0.03 -7.60 -10.49
N GLY A 44 -0.16 -7.36 -11.80
CA GLY A 44 -1.45 -7.40 -12.48
C GLY A 44 -2.09 -8.79 -12.44
N ASP A 45 -1.32 -9.84 -12.70
CA ASP A 45 -1.79 -11.23 -12.66
C ASP A 45 -2.26 -11.61 -11.25
N PHE A 46 -1.49 -11.27 -10.23
CA PHE A 46 -1.85 -11.51 -8.83
C PHE A 46 -3.21 -10.88 -8.48
N VAL A 47 -3.44 -9.62 -8.86
CA VAL A 47 -4.71 -8.95 -8.57
C VAL A 47 -5.85 -9.54 -9.42
N ARG A 48 -5.61 -9.86 -10.70
CA ARG A 48 -6.60 -10.53 -11.57
C ARG A 48 -7.05 -11.86 -10.97
N GLU A 49 -6.13 -12.69 -10.52
CA GLU A 49 -6.41 -13.98 -9.87
C GLU A 49 -7.26 -13.80 -8.62
N HIS A 50 -6.89 -12.85 -7.74
CA HIS A 50 -7.67 -12.56 -6.54
C HIS A 50 -9.05 -11.98 -6.84
N PHE A 51 -9.21 -11.20 -7.91
CA PHE A 51 -10.50 -10.64 -8.32
C PHE A 51 -11.41 -11.68 -9.00
N ALA A 52 -10.82 -12.74 -9.55
CA ALA A 52 -11.54 -13.85 -10.17
C ALA A 52 -12.06 -14.88 -9.16
N MET A 53 -11.51 -14.95 -7.94
CA MET A 53 -11.98 -15.87 -6.91
C MET A 53 -13.46 -15.62 -6.55
N PRO A 54 -14.26 -16.69 -6.30
CA PRO A 54 -15.69 -16.57 -5.98
C PRO A 54 -15.93 -15.95 -4.58
N GLY A 55 -17.17 -15.59 -4.27
CA GLY A 55 -17.56 -15.11 -2.94
C GLY A 55 -17.54 -13.60 -2.73
N ALA A 56 -17.18 -12.82 -3.76
CA ALA A 56 -17.30 -11.36 -3.78
C ALA A 56 -17.93 -10.91 -5.11
N SER A 57 -19.18 -10.45 -5.06
CA SER A 57 -19.90 -9.98 -6.25
C SER A 57 -19.61 -8.51 -6.56
N ALA A 58 -19.63 -7.65 -5.54
CA ALA A 58 -19.32 -6.23 -5.70
C ALA A 58 -17.81 -6.02 -5.92
N ALA A 59 -17.46 -5.06 -6.78
CA ALA A 59 -16.06 -4.69 -7.06
C ALA A 59 -15.30 -4.30 -5.78
N VAL A 60 -15.93 -3.55 -4.88
CA VAL A 60 -15.32 -3.19 -3.60
C VAL A 60 -15.09 -4.40 -2.69
N ASP A 61 -15.96 -5.41 -2.71
CA ASP A 61 -15.78 -6.60 -1.87
C ASP A 61 -14.60 -7.45 -2.36
N LYS A 62 -14.30 -7.45 -3.67
CA LYS A 62 -13.08 -8.06 -4.22
C LYS A 62 -11.82 -7.36 -3.72
N ALA A 63 -11.81 -6.03 -3.75
CA ALA A 63 -10.71 -5.23 -3.20
C ALA A 63 -10.57 -5.44 -1.68
N LEU A 64 -11.66 -5.38 -0.92
CA LEU A 64 -11.64 -5.59 0.53
C LEU A 64 -11.15 -6.98 0.92
N ARG A 65 -11.47 -8.02 0.13
CA ARG A 65 -10.90 -9.35 0.34
C ARG A 65 -9.38 -9.31 0.22
N LEU A 66 -8.87 -8.82 -0.90
CA LEU A 66 -7.43 -8.72 -1.14
C LEU A 66 -6.74 -7.93 -0.02
N ASP A 67 -7.33 -6.82 0.39
CA ASP A 67 -6.82 -6.01 1.49
C ASP A 67 -6.80 -6.78 2.81
N SER A 68 -7.86 -7.53 3.12
CA SER A 68 -7.97 -8.28 4.38
C SER A 68 -7.05 -9.49 4.45
N THR A 69 -6.74 -10.13 3.32
CA THR A 69 -5.99 -11.39 3.27
C THR A 69 -4.52 -11.21 2.87
N VAL A 70 -4.16 -10.08 2.25
CA VAL A 70 -2.80 -9.80 1.80
C VAL A 70 -2.28 -8.54 2.46
N MET A 71 -2.86 -7.38 2.13
CA MET A 71 -2.32 -6.09 2.58
C MET A 71 -2.28 -5.97 4.10
N LEU A 72 -3.39 -6.28 4.77
CA LEU A 72 -3.54 -6.17 6.22
C LEU A 72 -2.51 -7.05 6.94
N VAL A 73 -2.27 -8.26 6.40
CA VAL A 73 -1.35 -9.25 6.95
C VAL A 73 0.09 -8.76 6.83
N ASP A 74 0.50 -8.33 5.63
CA ASP A 74 1.89 -8.00 5.34
C ASP A 74 2.30 -6.56 5.67
N ASP A 75 1.34 -5.65 5.89
CA ASP A 75 1.62 -4.24 6.18
C ASP A 75 1.22 -3.83 7.62
N PRO A 76 -0.01 -3.37 7.91
CA PRO A 76 -0.31 -2.75 9.20
C PRO A 76 -0.24 -3.72 10.39
N VAL A 77 -0.62 -4.99 10.22
CA VAL A 77 -0.58 -5.97 11.34
C VAL A 77 0.86 -6.34 11.65
N LYS A 78 1.64 -6.73 10.64
CA LYS A 78 3.06 -7.02 10.78
C LYS A 78 3.83 -5.87 11.42
N ARG A 79 3.54 -4.62 11.01
CA ARG A 79 4.18 -3.43 11.56
C ARG A 79 3.87 -3.24 13.04
N VAL A 80 2.61 -3.34 13.44
CA VAL A 80 2.20 -3.19 14.84
C VAL A 80 2.82 -4.30 15.69
N ASP A 81 2.77 -5.54 15.23
CA ASP A 81 3.34 -6.68 15.93
C ASP A 81 4.86 -6.55 16.11
N ASN A 82 5.62 -6.44 15.02
CA ASN A 82 7.08 -6.34 15.07
C ASN A 82 7.56 -5.18 15.94
N MET A 83 6.93 -4.00 15.82
CA MET A 83 7.36 -2.82 16.57
C MET A 83 7.02 -2.90 18.04
N THR A 84 5.90 -3.51 18.43
CA THR A 84 5.55 -3.64 19.85
C THR A 84 6.33 -4.77 20.52
N MET A 85 6.48 -5.91 19.84
CA MET A 85 7.22 -7.06 20.35
C MET A 85 8.72 -6.79 20.49
N ALA A 86 9.30 -5.91 19.65
CA ALA A 86 10.68 -5.43 19.84
C ALA A 86 10.93 -4.76 21.21
N TRP A 87 9.86 -4.34 21.89
CA TRP A 87 9.89 -3.74 23.24
C TRP A 87 9.16 -4.59 24.28
N GLY A 88 8.89 -5.86 23.99
CA GLY A 88 8.19 -6.76 24.91
C GLY A 88 6.72 -6.38 25.19
N LEU A 89 6.09 -5.62 24.28
CA LEU A 89 4.70 -5.21 24.38
C LEU A 89 3.82 -6.06 23.46
N GLU A 90 2.74 -6.62 24.00
CA GLU A 90 1.76 -7.38 23.21
C GLU A 90 0.62 -6.46 22.77
N ALA A 91 0.54 -6.14 21.47
CA ALA A 91 -0.56 -5.38 20.90
C ALA A 91 -1.83 -6.25 20.73
N ARG A 92 -3.00 -5.69 21.04
CA ARG A 92 -4.30 -6.32 20.75
C ARG A 92 -5.01 -5.55 19.64
N THR A 93 -5.64 -6.28 18.72
CA THR A 93 -6.32 -5.73 17.53
C THR A 93 -7.81 -6.11 17.51
N PRO A 94 -8.67 -5.51 18.35
CA PRO A 94 -10.07 -5.96 18.51
C PRO A 94 -10.91 -5.96 17.22
N PHE A 95 -10.60 -5.08 16.26
CA PHE A 95 -11.28 -5.05 14.96
C PHE A 95 -10.97 -6.26 14.07
N LEU A 96 -9.93 -7.04 14.41
CA LEU A 96 -9.54 -8.28 13.73
C LEU A 96 -10.05 -9.53 14.44
N ASP A 97 -10.89 -9.39 15.47
CA ASP A 97 -11.66 -10.52 15.97
C ASP A 97 -12.48 -11.12 14.83
N TYR A 98 -12.41 -12.45 14.67
CA TYR A 98 -13.02 -13.14 13.53
C TYR A 98 -14.53 -12.86 13.41
N ARG A 99 -15.24 -12.62 14.53
CA ARG A 99 -16.67 -12.32 14.51
C ARG A 99 -16.93 -10.94 13.92
N VAL A 100 -16.06 -9.97 14.21
CA VAL A 100 -16.13 -8.61 13.64
C VAL A 100 -15.75 -8.64 12.16
N ALA A 101 -14.70 -9.37 11.81
CA ALA A 101 -14.24 -9.51 10.43
C ALA A 101 -15.31 -10.18 9.55
N GLU A 102 -15.87 -11.32 10.00
CA GLU A 102 -16.94 -12.03 9.29
C GLU A 102 -18.22 -11.20 9.17
N LEU A 103 -18.59 -10.46 10.22
CA LEU A 103 -19.72 -9.54 10.14
C LEU A 103 -19.46 -8.45 9.09
N SER A 104 -18.28 -7.82 9.12
CA SER A 104 -17.88 -6.82 8.14
C SER A 104 -17.91 -7.35 6.70
N ALA A 105 -17.45 -8.58 6.49
CA ALA A 105 -17.48 -9.23 5.18
C ALA A 105 -18.93 -9.42 4.65
N ARG A 106 -19.88 -9.75 5.52
CA ARG A 106 -21.30 -9.96 5.16
C ARG A 106 -22.10 -8.67 4.97
N ILE A 107 -21.61 -7.52 5.44
CA ILE A 107 -22.32 -6.25 5.28
C ILE A 107 -22.30 -5.85 3.79
N PRO A 108 -23.46 -5.51 3.18
CA PRO A 108 -23.49 -5.02 1.80
C PRO A 108 -22.65 -3.76 1.58
N ALA A 109 -22.00 -3.66 0.42
CA ALA A 109 -21.15 -2.52 0.03
C ALA A 109 -21.81 -1.14 0.24
N GLN A 110 -23.11 -1.03 -0.04
CA GLN A 110 -23.92 0.20 0.15
C GLN A 110 -23.92 0.74 1.59
N PHE A 111 -23.59 -0.09 2.60
CA PHE A 111 -23.47 0.34 4.00
C PHE A 111 -22.02 0.57 4.43
N LYS A 112 -21.03 0.21 3.59
CA LYS A 112 -19.60 0.39 3.86
C LYS A 112 -19.09 1.74 3.35
N LEU A 113 -19.54 2.15 2.16
CA LEU A 113 -18.94 3.23 1.38
C LEU A 113 -19.52 4.65 1.50
N PRO A 114 -20.78 4.87 1.92
CA PRO A 114 -21.30 6.23 2.06
C PRO A 114 -20.39 7.13 2.92
N ASP A 115 -20.44 8.44 2.67
CA ASP A 115 -19.70 9.47 3.41
C ASP A 115 -18.19 9.21 3.51
N GLY A 116 -17.58 8.79 2.39
CA GLY A 116 -16.15 8.51 2.28
C GLY A 116 -15.71 7.21 2.97
N GLY A 117 -16.67 6.34 3.31
CA GLY A 117 -16.47 5.01 3.84
C GLY A 117 -16.56 4.92 5.36
N LYS A 118 -16.53 3.67 5.84
CA LYS A 118 -16.76 3.28 7.25
C LYS A 118 -18.15 3.67 7.76
N TYR A 119 -19.14 3.81 6.87
CA TYR A 119 -20.45 4.38 7.23
C TYR A 119 -21.13 3.60 8.38
N VAL A 120 -21.36 2.30 8.21
CA VAL A 120 -21.95 1.45 9.27
C VAL A 120 -21.17 1.51 10.59
N LEU A 121 -19.84 1.61 10.54
CA LEU A 121 -19.00 1.72 11.73
C LEU A 121 -19.18 3.10 12.40
N LYS A 122 -19.24 4.18 11.62
CA LYS A 122 -19.49 5.54 12.14
C LYS A 122 -20.86 5.59 12.82
N GLU A 123 -21.90 5.08 12.18
CA GLU A 123 -23.26 5.06 12.73
C GLU A 123 -23.37 4.23 14.02
N ALA A 124 -22.68 3.09 14.09
CA ALA A 124 -22.58 2.33 15.34
C ALA A 124 -21.80 3.10 16.41
N ALA A 125 -20.69 3.75 16.05
CA ALA A 125 -19.82 4.44 16.99
C ALA A 125 -20.42 5.71 17.58
N ARG A 126 -21.29 6.42 16.85
CA ARG A 126 -22.06 7.59 17.36
C ARG A 126 -22.94 7.26 18.56
N LYS A 127 -23.29 5.99 18.74
CA LYS A 127 -24.10 5.54 19.88
C LYS A 127 -23.28 5.41 21.17
N VAL A 128 -21.96 5.42 21.07
CA VAL A 128 -21.05 5.12 22.21
C VAL A 128 -20.02 6.22 22.47
N ILE A 129 -19.67 7.05 21.48
CA ILE A 129 -18.76 8.17 21.63
C ILE A 129 -19.28 9.43 20.93
N PRO A 130 -18.85 10.65 21.35
CA PRO A 130 -19.36 11.91 20.81
C PRO A 130 -19.16 12.02 19.29
N SER A 131 -20.17 12.55 18.60
CA SER A 131 -20.14 12.69 17.13
C SER A 131 -18.98 13.54 16.63
N GLU A 132 -18.54 14.53 17.41
CA GLU A 132 -17.40 15.38 17.05
C GLU A 132 -16.09 14.57 16.92
N VAL A 133 -15.96 13.46 17.66
CA VAL A 133 -14.81 12.54 17.54
C VAL A 133 -14.92 11.69 16.27
N ILE A 134 -16.13 11.27 15.91
CA ILE A 134 -16.41 10.46 14.72
C ILE A 134 -16.24 11.27 13.43
N ASP A 135 -16.71 12.52 13.45
CA ASP A 135 -16.76 13.41 12.29
C ASP A 135 -15.49 14.19 12.05
N ARG A 136 -14.49 14.05 12.92
CA ARG A 136 -13.20 14.71 12.74
C ARG A 136 -12.58 14.31 11.39
N PRO A 137 -11.94 15.26 10.67
CA PRO A 137 -11.16 14.93 9.48
C PRO A 137 -10.13 13.84 9.77
N LYS A 138 -9.91 12.96 8.79
CA LYS A 138 -8.92 11.88 8.91
C LYS A 138 -7.52 12.48 9.13
N GLY A 139 -6.98 12.29 10.33
CA GLY A 139 -5.56 12.51 10.61
C GLY A 139 -4.72 11.43 9.94
N TYR A 140 -3.70 11.84 9.19
CA TYR A 140 -2.70 10.94 8.61
C TYR A 140 -1.49 10.85 9.54
N PHE A 141 -0.83 9.69 9.59
CA PHE A 141 0.45 9.51 10.26
C PHE A 141 1.55 9.42 9.19
N PRO A 142 1.97 10.55 8.59
CA PRO A 142 3.03 10.50 7.59
C PRO A 142 4.34 10.10 8.24
N VAL A 143 5.22 9.50 7.44
CA VAL A 143 6.66 9.50 7.68
C VAL A 143 7.26 10.45 6.65
N PRO A 144 7.24 11.78 6.88
CA PRO A 144 7.51 12.77 5.84
C PRO A 144 8.89 12.58 5.21
N GLY A 145 9.88 12.17 6.00
CA GLY A 145 11.24 11.96 5.54
C GLY A 145 11.39 10.89 4.46
N LEU A 146 10.46 9.92 4.35
CA LEU A 146 10.49 8.88 3.31
C LEU A 146 9.65 9.24 2.09
N LYS A 147 8.74 10.21 2.24
CA LYS A 147 7.90 10.71 1.14
C LYS A 147 8.59 11.84 0.39
N HIS A 148 9.23 12.73 1.14
CA HIS A 148 9.91 13.92 0.65
C HIS A 148 11.38 13.81 1.02
N LEU A 149 12.13 13.06 0.20
CA LEU A 149 13.54 12.78 0.43
C LEU A 149 14.36 14.06 0.24
N GLU A 150 14.91 14.59 1.32
CA GLU A 150 15.71 15.82 1.34
C GLU A 150 16.88 15.72 2.34
N GLY A 151 17.84 16.65 2.21
CA GLY A 151 18.95 16.78 3.15
C GLY A 151 19.70 15.48 3.39
N ALA A 152 19.90 15.15 4.67
CA ALA A 152 20.63 13.94 5.08
C ALA A 152 19.95 12.64 4.62
N THR A 153 18.61 12.59 4.58
CA THR A 153 17.88 11.39 4.16
C THR A 153 18.09 11.11 2.67
N LEU A 154 18.03 12.15 1.82
CA LEU A 154 18.34 12.00 0.40
C LEU A 154 19.80 11.62 0.17
N GLY A 155 20.73 12.19 0.95
CA GLY A 155 22.15 11.82 0.92
C GLY A 155 22.34 10.33 1.20
N TRP A 156 21.77 9.83 2.30
CA TRP A 156 21.84 8.42 2.65
C TRP A 156 21.21 7.49 1.59
N VAL A 157 20.05 7.86 1.05
CA VAL A 157 19.41 7.08 -0.05
C VAL A 157 20.28 7.05 -1.29
N ARG A 158 20.93 8.16 -1.64
CA ARG A 158 21.86 8.24 -2.77
C ARG A 158 23.06 7.34 -2.55
N ASP A 159 23.69 7.41 -1.38
CA ASP A 159 24.86 6.60 -1.05
C ASP A 159 24.50 5.10 -1.09
N LEU A 160 23.35 4.72 -0.52
CA LEU A 160 22.85 3.35 -0.55
C LEU A 160 22.64 2.82 -1.99
N LEU A 161 22.05 3.64 -2.88
CA LEU A 161 21.71 3.22 -4.24
C LEU A 161 22.90 3.27 -5.21
N LEU A 162 23.91 4.07 -4.92
CA LEU A 162 25.09 4.26 -5.77
C LEU A 162 26.34 3.52 -5.27
N ASP A 163 26.26 2.82 -4.13
CA ASP A 163 27.36 1.99 -3.62
C ASP A 163 27.69 0.86 -4.62
N PRO A 164 28.88 0.86 -5.25
CA PRO A 164 29.25 -0.15 -6.23
C PRO A 164 29.34 -1.57 -5.62
N SER A 165 29.55 -1.69 -4.31
CA SER A 165 29.56 -2.99 -3.63
C SER A 165 28.18 -3.62 -3.52
N GLN A 166 27.12 -2.81 -3.73
CA GLN A 166 25.71 -3.21 -3.71
C GLN A 166 25.13 -3.32 -5.13
N ASP A 167 25.93 -3.11 -6.19
CA ASP A 167 25.43 -3.20 -7.55
C ASP A 167 25.15 -4.66 -7.94
N ARG A 168 23.87 -4.96 -8.08
CA ARG A 168 23.34 -6.27 -8.48
C ARG A 168 22.93 -6.30 -9.96
N GLY A 169 23.17 -5.21 -10.69
CA GLY A 169 22.61 -5.02 -12.02
C GLY A 169 21.08 -5.05 -12.01
N LEU A 170 20.45 -4.59 -10.92
CA LEU A 170 19.00 -4.64 -10.75
C LEU A 170 18.32 -3.45 -11.41
N PHE A 171 18.77 -2.24 -11.10
CA PHE A 171 18.13 -1.01 -11.54
C PHE A 171 18.68 -0.52 -12.88
N ASN A 172 17.82 0.10 -13.67
CA ASN A 172 18.22 0.82 -14.88
C ASN A 172 18.90 2.15 -14.49
N PRO A 173 20.19 2.37 -14.84
CA PRO A 173 20.93 3.57 -14.44
C PRO A 173 20.29 4.88 -14.90
N THR A 174 19.67 4.89 -16.08
CA THR A 174 18.98 6.08 -16.61
C THR A 174 17.78 6.46 -15.76
N MET A 175 16.97 5.47 -15.36
CA MET A 175 15.82 5.71 -14.49
C MET A 175 16.25 6.10 -13.07
N LEU A 176 17.29 5.46 -12.56
CA LEU A 176 17.86 5.80 -11.26
C LEU A 176 18.36 7.25 -11.21
N ASP A 177 19.10 7.69 -12.23
CA ASP A 177 19.59 9.06 -12.35
C ASP A 177 18.45 10.09 -12.43
N GLN A 178 17.38 9.78 -13.19
CA GLN A 178 16.19 10.63 -13.26
C GLN A 178 15.52 10.79 -11.88
N LEU A 179 15.34 9.69 -11.14
CA LEU A 179 14.75 9.71 -9.80
C LEU A 179 15.63 10.43 -8.78
N LEU A 180 16.96 10.33 -8.88
CA LEU A 180 17.90 11.01 -8.00
C LEU A 180 18.03 12.51 -8.30
N THR A 181 17.88 12.91 -9.56
CA THR A 181 17.94 14.31 -10.00
C THR A 181 16.70 15.08 -9.57
N ASN A 182 15.53 14.44 -9.56
CA ASN A 182 14.28 15.09 -9.17
C ASN A 182 13.42 14.20 -8.23
N PRO A 183 13.88 13.97 -6.99
CA PRO A 183 13.26 12.99 -6.07
C PRO A 183 11.84 13.38 -5.62
N GLN A 184 11.46 14.65 -5.79
CA GLN A 184 10.17 15.19 -5.37
C GLN A 184 9.09 15.15 -6.45
N SER A 185 9.46 15.09 -7.73
CA SER A 185 8.48 15.16 -8.83
C SER A 185 7.85 13.82 -9.18
N GLN A 186 8.39 12.72 -8.67
CA GLN A 186 8.03 11.36 -9.05
C GLN A 186 7.36 10.62 -7.88
N LEU A 187 6.17 11.07 -7.49
CA LEU A 187 5.33 10.37 -6.52
C LEU A 187 4.43 9.33 -7.19
N THR A 188 4.11 8.26 -6.48
CA THR A 188 3.12 7.25 -6.91
C THR A 188 1.70 7.82 -6.84
N PRO A 189 0.69 7.15 -7.44
CA PRO A 189 -0.72 7.52 -7.24
C PRO A 189 -1.13 7.59 -5.76
N LEU A 190 -0.56 6.72 -4.91
CA LEU A 190 -0.75 6.71 -3.46
C LEU A 190 0.12 7.76 -2.72
N ARG A 191 0.84 8.59 -3.46
CA ARG A 191 1.73 9.66 -2.97
C ARG A 191 2.94 9.16 -2.19
N GLY A 192 3.42 7.96 -2.49
CA GLY A 192 4.70 7.43 -2.01
C GLY A 192 5.86 7.91 -2.87
N SER A 193 7.08 7.94 -2.31
CA SER A 193 8.29 8.26 -3.08
C SER A 193 8.73 7.05 -3.90
N LYS A 194 8.81 7.21 -5.22
CA LYS A 194 9.32 6.18 -6.13
C LYS A 194 10.79 5.87 -5.88
N LEU A 195 11.60 6.88 -5.55
CA LEU A 195 13.01 6.70 -5.21
C LEU A 195 13.16 5.89 -3.90
N TRP A 196 12.32 6.18 -2.90
CA TRP A 196 12.33 5.42 -1.65
C TRP A 196 12.01 3.93 -1.86
N GLN A 197 11.11 3.59 -2.78
CA GLN A 197 10.81 2.17 -3.09
C GLN A 197 12.06 1.42 -3.58
N LEU A 198 12.88 2.05 -4.42
CA LEU A 198 14.14 1.44 -4.89
C LEU A 198 15.12 1.29 -3.74
N ALA A 199 15.26 2.34 -2.92
CA ALA A 199 16.14 2.33 -1.74
C ALA A 199 15.73 1.24 -0.74
N ALA A 200 14.44 1.10 -0.46
CA ALA A 200 13.91 0.11 0.46
C ALA A 200 14.17 -1.32 -0.04
N LEU A 201 14.01 -1.58 -1.34
CA LEU A 201 14.34 -2.88 -1.93
C LEU A 201 15.85 -3.17 -1.82
N ASN A 202 16.70 -2.20 -2.18
CA ASN A 202 18.15 -2.37 -2.09
C ASN A 202 18.60 -2.63 -0.64
N LEU A 203 18.05 -1.87 0.30
CA LEU A 203 18.31 -2.07 1.73
C LEU A 203 17.91 -3.47 2.18
N TRP A 204 16.71 -3.92 1.82
CA TRP A 204 16.24 -5.25 2.18
C TRP A 204 17.15 -6.35 1.61
N LEU A 205 17.53 -6.28 0.34
CA LEU A 205 18.45 -7.25 -0.27
C LEU A 205 19.80 -7.29 0.47
N SER A 206 20.33 -6.11 0.80
CA SER A 206 21.60 -5.97 1.55
C SER A 206 21.53 -6.63 2.93
N GLU A 207 20.45 -6.37 3.68
CA GLU A 207 20.22 -6.96 5.01
C GLU A 207 19.99 -8.48 4.95
N GLN A 208 19.51 -9.01 3.82
CA GLN A 208 19.39 -10.45 3.59
C GLN A 208 20.67 -11.11 3.06
N GLY A 209 21.73 -10.35 2.77
CA GLY A 209 22.95 -10.87 2.17
C GLY A 209 22.76 -11.40 0.74
N LEU A 210 21.76 -10.87 0.02
CA LEU A 210 21.46 -11.17 -1.38
C LEU A 210 22.11 -10.16 -2.32
#